data_AF-A0A077XLH2-F1
#
_entry.id   AF-A0A077XLH2-F1
#
_cell.length_a   1.000
_cell.length_b   1.000
_cell.length_c   1.000
_cell.angle_alpha   90.00
_cell.angle_beta   90.00
_cell.angle_gamma   90.00
#
_symmetry.space_group_name_H-M   'P 1'
#
loop_
_entity.id
_entity.type
_entity.pdbx_description
1 polymer ?
#
loop_
_entity_poly.entity_id
_entity_poly.type
_entity_poly.pdbx_seq_one_letter_code
_entity_poly.pdbx_strand_id
1 'polypeptide(L)'
;MRRMADSLKTMDATLLAWDEMVDADLSKEKTILMWWRHDKPEQLKAILKAGYKTILTPRLPLYFDFVQEESHKYGRKWGKLYNPLENVYNFSPDHYASLTTDKNQILGIQGNLWTETVINTNRLDYLTFPRLAALAEVGWTKSSNKNYLQFSESLKKHLNLYREANLYYYDPFTNAHPEPVVIKKTQRVYIDNPE
;
A
#
# COMPACT_ATOMS: atom_id res chain seq x y z
N MET A 1 16.63 18.77 1.08
CA MET A 1 16.01 17.92 2.12
C MET A 1 16.26 18.45 3.52
N ARG A 2 17.51 18.54 4.01
CA ARG A 2 17.81 19.04 5.38
C ARG A 2 17.13 20.38 5.72
N ARG A 3 17.23 21.39 4.84
CA ARG A 3 16.53 22.68 5.02
C ARG A 3 15.01 22.56 5.22
N MET A 4 14.35 21.62 4.53
CA MET A 4 12.91 21.37 4.71
C MET A 4 12.65 20.67 6.04
N ALA A 5 13.49 19.70 6.42
CA ALA A 5 13.42 19.05 7.72
C ALA A 5 13.62 20.04 8.89
N ASP A 6 14.55 20.99 8.75
CA ASP A 6 14.79 22.05 9.74
C ASP A 6 13.54 22.94 9.90
N SER A 7 12.90 23.28 8.78
CA SER A 7 11.65 24.06 8.80
C SER A 7 10.53 23.32 9.52
N LEU A 8 10.33 22.03 9.22
CA LEU A 8 9.33 21.19 9.91
C LEU A 8 9.64 21.05 11.41
N LYS A 9 10.92 20.96 11.77
CA LYS A 9 11.35 20.92 13.19
C LYS A 9 10.94 22.19 13.93
N THR A 10 11.03 23.38 13.31
CA THR A 10 10.55 24.63 13.94
C THR A 10 9.03 24.65 14.17
N MET A 11 8.28 23.80 13.46
CA MET A 11 6.83 23.64 13.58
C MET A 11 6.45 22.47 14.50
N ASP A 12 7.43 21.86 15.18
CA ASP A 12 7.28 20.62 15.97
C ASP A 12 6.75 19.40 15.18
N ALA A 13 6.81 19.46 13.85
CA ALA A 13 6.34 18.39 12.97
C ALA A 13 7.41 17.28 12.78
N THR A 14 6.94 16.04 12.65
CA THR A 14 7.77 14.89 12.26
C THR A 14 7.79 14.76 10.74
N LEU A 15 8.99 14.67 10.16
CA LEU A 15 9.18 14.43 8.74
C LEU A 15 8.87 12.97 8.40
N LEU A 16 8.03 12.75 7.40
CA LEU A 16 7.83 11.45 6.77
C LEU A 16 8.40 11.50 5.35
N ALA A 17 9.27 10.56 4.99
CA ALA A 17 9.91 10.55 3.67
C ALA A 17 10.14 9.13 3.13
N TRP A 18 10.33 9.00 1.82
CA TRP A 18 10.68 7.73 1.20
C TRP A 18 12.09 7.26 1.55
N ASP A 19 12.33 5.94 1.41
CA ASP A 19 13.59 5.28 1.76
C ASP A 19 14.85 5.85 1.08
N GLU A 20 14.73 6.57 -0.04
CA GLU A 20 15.84 7.30 -0.66
C GLU A 20 16.52 8.28 0.30
N MET A 21 15.84 8.72 1.35
CA MET A 21 16.35 9.70 2.31
C MET A 21 17.27 9.12 3.39
N VAL A 22 17.59 7.83 3.36
CA VAL A 22 18.46 7.20 4.37
C VAL A 22 19.81 7.92 4.51
N ASP A 23 20.41 8.32 3.38
CA ASP A 23 21.73 8.98 3.31
C ASP A 23 21.65 10.51 3.41
N ALA A 24 20.45 11.08 3.58
CA ALA A 24 20.26 12.52 3.64
C ALA A 24 20.70 13.15 4.97
N ASP A 25 21.12 12.33 5.95
CA ASP A 25 21.56 12.71 7.30
C ASP A 25 20.53 13.62 8.00
N LEU A 26 19.35 13.03 8.20
CA LEU A 26 18.21 13.67 8.85
C LEU A 26 18.19 13.30 10.33
N SER A 27 17.46 14.07 11.15
CA SER A 27 17.24 13.77 12.57
C SER A 27 16.44 12.47 12.71
N LYS A 28 16.97 11.49 13.44
CA LYS A 28 16.32 10.18 13.64
C LYS A 28 15.12 10.27 14.57
N GLU A 29 15.12 11.25 15.47
CA GLU A 29 14.03 11.54 16.40
C GLU A 29 12.82 12.18 15.71
N LYS A 30 13.06 13.02 14.69
CA LYS A 30 12.02 13.78 13.97
C LYS A 30 11.84 13.30 12.52
N THR A 31 12.28 12.10 12.18
CA THR A 31 12.14 11.53 10.83
C THR A 31 11.67 10.08 10.90
N ILE A 32 10.64 9.77 10.12
CA ILE A 32 10.18 8.41 9.82
C ILE A 32 10.44 8.16 8.33
N LEU A 33 11.02 7.01 8.00
CA LEU A 33 11.27 6.61 6.61
C LEU A 33 10.28 5.52 6.17
N MET A 34 9.76 5.63 4.96
CA MET A 34 8.85 4.65 4.35
C MET A 34 9.63 3.78 3.37
N TRP A 35 9.76 2.49 3.66
CA TRP A 35 10.45 1.55 2.78
C TRP A 35 9.49 0.97 1.75
N TRP A 36 9.76 1.27 0.47
CA TRP A 36 8.88 0.93 -0.64
C TRP A 36 9.57 0.09 -1.73
N ARG A 37 10.89 0.21 -1.86
CA ARG A 37 11.67 -0.54 -2.85
C ARG A 37 11.94 -1.96 -2.35
N HIS A 38 10.95 -2.83 -2.47
CA HIS A 38 11.07 -4.26 -2.14
C HIS A 38 12.21 -4.97 -2.89
N ASP A 39 12.57 -4.46 -4.07
CA ASP A 39 13.70 -4.90 -4.89
C ASP A 39 15.07 -4.37 -4.39
N LYS A 40 15.07 -3.57 -3.32
CA LYS A 40 16.24 -3.00 -2.63
C LYS A 40 16.19 -3.31 -1.13
N PRO A 41 16.22 -4.59 -0.70
CA PRO A 41 16.15 -4.95 0.71
C PRO A 41 17.32 -4.40 1.55
N GLU A 42 18.45 -4.12 0.93
CA GLU A 42 19.59 -3.44 1.54
C GLU A 42 19.25 -2.02 2.04
N GLN A 43 18.30 -1.33 1.39
CA GLN A 43 17.84 -0.02 1.87
C GLN A 43 17.13 -0.13 3.20
N LEU A 44 16.26 -1.12 3.38
CA LEU A 44 15.64 -1.36 4.69
C LEU A 44 16.69 -1.65 5.75
N LYS A 45 17.68 -2.51 5.44
CA LYS A 45 18.78 -2.80 6.37
C LYS A 45 19.57 -1.54 6.74
N ALA A 46 19.83 -0.65 5.79
CA ALA A 46 20.50 0.62 6.03
C ALA A 46 19.67 1.55 6.93
N ILE A 47 18.36 1.67 6.68
CA ILE A 47 17.42 2.44 7.49
C ILE A 47 17.39 1.93 8.93
N LEU A 48 17.26 0.61 9.11
CA LEU A 48 17.21 -0.02 10.42
C LEU A 48 18.54 0.17 11.17
N LYS A 49 19.67 -0.07 10.50
CA LYS A 49 21.01 0.14 11.07
C LYS A 49 21.26 1.60 11.45
N ALA A 50 20.73 2.56 10.68
CA ALA A 50 20.85 3.98 10.96
C ALA A 50 19.94 4.47 12.10
N GLY A 51 19.03 3.63 12.61
CA GLY A 51 18.19 3.93 13.77
C GLY A 51 16.93 4.72 13.45
N TYR A 52 16.52 4.85 12.19
CA TYR A 52 15.27 5.55 11.85
C TYR A 52 14.05 4.69 12.21
N LYS A 53 12.98 5.36 12.68
CA LYS A 53 11.65 4.74 12.70
C LYS A 53 11.15 4.53 11.26
N THR A 54 10.47 3.43 11.03
CA THR A 54 10.16 2.97 9.67
C THR A 54 8.71 2.50 9.52
N ILE A 55 8.09 2.84 8.39
CA ILE A 55 6.82 2.24 7.95
C ILE A 55 7.13 1.36 6.74
N LEU A 56 6.57 0.14 6.72
CA LEU A 56 6.71 -0.77 5.59
C LEU A 56 5.60 -0.51 4.56
N THR A 57 6.00 -0.09 3.36
CA THR A 57 5.08 0.13 2.24
C THR A 57 5.63 -0.47 0.94
N PRO A 58 6.13 -1.73 0.93
CA PRO A 58 6.78 -2.30 -0.24
C PRO A 58 5.85 -2.31 -1.45
N ARG A 59 6.38 -1.94 -2.62
CA ARG A 59 5.65 -1.88 -3.88
C ARG A 59 4.84 -3.16 -4.13
N LEU A 60 5.44 -4.33 -3.96
CA LEU A 60 4.70 -5.57 -3.85
C LEU A 60 4.82 -6.12 -2.42
N PRO A 61 3.71 -6.44 -1.73
CA PRO A 61 2.32 -6.44 -2.20
C PRO A 61 1.52 -5.17 -1.83
N LEU A 62 2.12 -4.10 -1.30
CA LEU A 62 1.34 -3.00 -0.69
C LEU A 62 1.05 -1.82 -1.64
N TYR A 63 1.44 -1.86 -2.91
CA TYR A 63 0.94 -0.90 -3.90
C TYR A 63 -0.30 -1.45 -4.61
N PHE A 64 -1.43 -0.77 -4.41
CA PHE A 64 -2.75 -1.17 -4.89
C PHE A 64 -3.04 -0.68 -6.31
N ASP A 65 -2.21 0.19 -6.89
CA ASP A 65 -2.26 0.54 -8.31
C ASP A 65 -1.84 -0.62 -9.25
N PHE A 66 -1.30 -1.71 -8.68
CA PHE A 66 -1.01 -2.95 -9.38
C PHE A 66 -2.28 -3.75 -9.68
N VAL A 67 -2.33 -4.35 -10.88
CA VAL A 67 -3.36 -5.33 -11.24
C VAL A 67 -3.42 -6.47 -10.22
N GLN A 68 -4.61 -7.04 -10.03
CA GLN A 68 -4.86 -8.08 -9.02
C GLN A 68 -4.73 -9.51 -9.55
N GLU A 69 -4.89 -9.70 -10.85
CA GLU A 69 -4.74 -10.98 -11.53
C GLU A 69 -4.15 -10.78 -12.93
N GLU A 70 -3.84 -11.88 -13.60
CA GLU A 70 -3.18 -11.87 -14.90
C GLU A 70 -4.03 -11.21 -15.99
N SER A 71 -5.35 -11.46 -15.98
CA SER A 71 -6.28 -11.02 -17.02
C SER A 71 -6.52 -9.50 -17.02
N HIS A 72 -6.30 -8.85 -15.88
CA HIS A 72 -6.49 -7.40 -15.73
C HIS A 72 -5.49 -6.64 -16.61
N LYS A 73 -6.02 -5.63 -17.32
CA LYS A 73 -5.32 -4.88 -18.38
C LYS A 73 -4.92 -3.48 -17.95
N TYR A 74 -5.71 -2.87 -17.07
CA TYR A 74 -5.48 -1.50 -16.63
C TYR A 74 -4.78 -1.56 -15.27
N GLY A 75 -3.85 -0.65 -14.97
CA GLY A 75 -3.03 -0.69 -13.74
C GLY A 75 -1.58 -1.08 -13.98
N ARG A 76 -0.75 -0.95 -12.94
CA ARG A 76 0.68 -1.27 -13.01
C ARG A 76 0.92 -2.78 -13.03
N LYS A 77 2.01 -3.19 -13.68
CA LYS A 77 2.64 -4.52 -13.62
C LYS A 77 4.13 -4.34 -13.34
N TRP A 78 4.75 -5.29 -12.67
CA TRP A 78 6.21 -5.34 -12.51
C TRP A 78 6.72 -6.58 -13.24
N GLY A 79 7.18 -6.40 -14.47
CA GLY A 79 7.37 -7.51 -15.40
C GLY A 79 6.04 -8.25 -15.65
N LYS A 80 5.99 -9.54 -15.33
CA LYS A 80 4.79 -10.38 -15.45
C LYS A 80 3.99 -10.53 -14.14
N LEU A 81 4.41 -9.84 -13.08
CA LEU A 81 3.79 -9.98 -11.76
C LEU A 81 2.53 -9.13 -11.62
N TYR A 82 1.54 -9.69 -10.94
CA TYR A 82 0.34 -9.04 -10.42
C TYR A 82 0.33 -9.13 -8.88
N ASN A 83 -0.61 -8.42 -8.25
CA ASN A 83 -0.72 -8.27 -6.81
C ASN A 83 -2.06 -8.83 -6.29
N PRO A 84 -2.18 -10.17 -6.18
CA PRO A 84 -3.40 -10.83 -5.74
C PRO A 84 -3.67 -10.59 -4.25
N LEU A 85 -4.93 -10.75 -3.86
CA LEU A 85 -5.38 -10.63 -2.47
C LEU A 85 -4.54 -11.46 -1.50
N GLU A 86 -4.24 -12.71 -1.87
CA GLU A 86 -3.46 -13.63 -1.05
C GLU A 86 -2.05 -13.11 -0.75
N ASN A 87 -1.41 -12.43 -1.70
CA ASN A 87 -0.08 -11.86 -1.48
C ASN A 87 -0.11 -10.73 -0.44
N VAL A 88 -1.15 -9.89 -0.45
CA VAL A 88 -1.34 -8.85 0.58
C VAL A 88 -1.54 -9.51 1.95
N TYR A 89 -2.40 -10.53 2.03
CA TYR A 89 -2.69 -11.24 3.28
C TYR A 89 -1.47 -11.97 3.86
N ASN A 90 -0.67 -12.58 2.99
CA ASN A 90 0.53 -13.34 3.37
C ASN A 90 1.75 -12.44 3.62
N PHE A 91 1.63 -11.12 3.43
CA PHE A 91 2.68 -10.20 3.85
C PHE A 91 2.97 -10.37 5.36
N SER A 92 4.25 -10.46 5.71
CA SER A 92 4.71 -10.74 7.08
C SER A 92 5.51 -9.55 7.61
N PRO A 93 4.88 -8.62 8.35
CA PRO A 93 5.59 -7.54 9.03
C PRO A 93 6.61 -8.08 10.05
N ASP A 94 6.29 -9.19 10.71
CA ASP A 94 7.14 -9.84 11.71
C ASP A 94 8.49 -10.29 11.15
N HIS A 95 8.53 -10.74 9.88
CA HIS A 95 9.79 -11.07 9.21
C HIS A 95 10.72 -9.85 9.17
N TYR A 96 10.19 -8.68 8.81
CA TYR A 96 10.99 -7.45 8.74
C TYR A 96 11.30 -6.89 10.12
N ALA A 97 10.38 -7.02 11.09
CA ALA A 97 10.62 -6.64 12.47
C ALA A 97 11.75 -7.44 13.12
N SER A 98 11.95 -8.70 12.68
CA SER A 98 13.07 -9.53 13.15
C SER A 98 14.45 -9.04 12.70
N LEU A 99 14.53 -8.10 11.74
CA LEU A 99 15.78 -7.54 11.22
C LEU A 99 16.39 -6.47 12.13
N THR A 100 15.72 -6.08 13.22
CA THR A 100 16.20 -5.10 14.20
C THR A 100 16.01 -5.60 15.62
N THR A 101 16.85 -5.11 16.53
CA THR A 101 16.73 -5.37 17.97
C THR A 101 15.77 -4.38 18.65
N ASP A 102 15.51 -3.21 18.05
CA ASP A 102 14.49 -2.26 18.52
C ASP A 102 13.10 -2.69 18.04
N LYS A 103 12.35 -3.33 18.94
CA LYS A 103 10.98 -3.83 18.70
C LYS A 103 9.99 -2.73 18.29
N ASN A 104 10.31 -1.46 18.55
CA ASN A 104 9.45 -0.32 18.22
C ASN A 104 9.95 0.43 16.99
N GLN A 105 10.98 -0.06 16.29
CA GLN A 105 11.57 0.66 15.15
C GLN A 105 10.67 0.62 13.92
N ILE A 106 10.01 -0.51 13.68
CA ILE A 106 9.00 -0.64 12.65
C ILE A 106 7.65 -0.26 13.28
N LEU A 107 7.05 0.82 12.78
CA LEU A 107 5.82 1.40 13.30
C LEU A 107 4.57 0.66 12.80
N GLY A 108 4.67 0.02 11.64
CA GLY A 108 3.56 -0.69 11.02
C GLY A 108 3.70 -0.79 9.51
N ILE A 109 2.57 -1.01 8.85
CA ILE A 109 2.46 -1.17 7.40
C ILE A 109 1.47 -0.15 6.82
N GLN A 110 1.62 0.15 5.54
CA GLN A 110 0.65 0.98 4.81
C GLN A 110 0.54 0.52 3.36
N GLY A 111 -0.70 0.48 2.86
CA GLY A 111 -1.01 0.31 1.45
C GLY A 111 -1.08 1.66 0.74
N ASN A 112 -0.52 1.73 -0.47
CA ASN A 112 -0.49 2.94 -1.28
C ASN A 112 -1.28 2.71 -2.57
N LEU A 113 -2.14 3.65 -2.95
CA LEU A 113 -2.80 3.65 -4.24
C LEU A 113 -2.37 4.88 -5.03
N TRP A 114 -1.47 4.68 -5.99
CA TRP A 114 -1.10 5.73 -6.94
C TRP A 114 -2.16 5.87 -8.03
N THR A 115 -2.48 7.10 -8.40
CA THR A 115 -3.69 7.41 -9.16
C THR A 115 -3.44 7.68 -10.65
N GLU A 116 -2.25 7.40 -11.20
CA GLU A 116 -1.94 7.67 -12.61
C GLU A 116 -2.86 6.92 -13.58
N THR A 117 -3.40 5.78 -13.14
CA THR A 117 -4.36 4.96 -13.93
C THR A 117 -5.78 4.96 -13.34
N VAL A 118 -6.01 5.73 -12.27
CA VAL A 118 -7.31 5.81 -11.59
C VAL A 118 -8.10 6.98 -12.18
N ILE A 119 -8.96 6.68 -13.15
CA ILE A 119 -9.69 7.69 -13.92
C ILE A 119 -11.09 8.02 -13.37
N ASN A 120 -11.62 7.20 -12.45
CA ASN A 120 -12.92 7.37 -11.82
C ASN A 120 -13.01 6.56 -10.51
N THR A 121 -14.09 6.76 -9.76
CA THR A 121 -14.35 6.07 -8.48
C THR A 121 -14.47 4.56 -8.65
N ASN A 122 -15.11 4.06 -9.71
CA ASN A 122 -15.20 2.61 -9.93
C ASN A 122 -13.81 1.98 -10.02
N ARG A 123 -12.86 2.65 -10.66
CA ARG A 123 -11.48 2.19 -10.77
C ARG A 123 -10.73 2.27 -9.44
N LEU A 124 -10.99 3.32 -8.65
CA LEU A 124 -10.46 3.48 -7.30
C LEU A 124 -10.89 2.32 -6.41
N ASP A 125 -12.20 2.03 -6.38
CA ASP A 125 -12.78 0.93 -5.59
C ASP A 125 -12.24 -0.42 -6.05
N TYR A 126 -12.22 -0.64 -7.37
CA TYR A 126 -11.79 -1.89 -7.96
C TYR A 126 -10.35 -2.24 -7.60
N LEU A 127 -9.46 -1.23 -7.54
CA LEU A 127 -8.07 -1.42 -7.14
C LEU A 127 -7.89 -1.48 -5.61
N THR A 128 -8.75 -0.84 -4.83
CA THR A 128 -8.59 -0.79 -3.37
C THR A 128 -9.15 -2.03 -2.69
N PHE A 129 -10.35 -2.44 -3.07
CA PHE A 129 -11.11 -3.50 -2.43
C PHE A 129 -11.03 -4.79 -3.26
N PRO A 130 -10.86 -5.96 -2.60
CA PRO A 130 -10.89 -6.21 -1.16
C PRO A 130 -9.52 -6.21 -0.50
N ARG A 131 -8.43 -5.88 -1.22
CA ARG A 131 -7.05 -5.90 -0.68
C ARG A 131 -6.89 -5.05 0.57
N LEU A 132 -7.67 -3.97 0.72
CA LEU A 132 -7.71 -3.18 1.96
C LEU A 132 -8.13 -4.00 3.19
N ALA A 133 -9.04 -4.97 3.06
CA ALA A 133 -9.40 -5.86 4.17
C ALA A 133 -8.26 -6.80 4.55
N ALA A 134 -7.52 -7.32 3.56
CA ALA A 134 -6.32 -8.12 3.83
C ALA A 134 -5.23 -7.28 4.52
N LEU A 135 -4.99 -6.05 4.04
CA LEU A 135 -4.07 -5.11 4.68
C LEU A 135 -4.47 -4.83 6.14
N ALA A 136 -5.75 -4.61 6.41
CA ALA A 136 -6.26 -4.38 7.76
C ALA A 136 -6.01 -5.59 8.67
N GLU A 137 -6.27 -6.81 8.19
CA GLU A 137 -5.95 -8.04 8.94
C GLU A 137 -4.44 -8.15 9.21
N VAL A 138 -3.58 -7.90 8.21
CA VAL A 138 -2.12 -7.96 8.40
C VAL A 138 -1.62 -6.89 9.38
N GLY A 139 -2.24 -5.71 9.40
CA GLY A 139 -1.87 -4.62 10.30
C GLY A 139 -2.37 -4.78 11.74
N TRP A 140 -3.39 -5.62 11.97
CA TRP A 140 -4.08 -5.72 13.26
C TRP A 140 -3.92 -7.09 13.94
N THR A 141 -4.04 -8.17 13.18
CA THR A 141 -4.12 -9.54 13.71
C THR A 141 -2.73 -10.13 13.89
N LYS A 142 -2.47 -10.70 15.08
CA LYS A 142 -1.20 -11.41 15.37
C LYS A 142 -0.97 -12.52 14.35
N SER A 143 0.26 -12.67 13.84
CA SER A 143 0.59 -13.67 12.82
C SER A 143 0.21 -15.10 13.19
N SER A 144 0.30 -15.48 14.47
CA SER A 144 -0.10 -16.81 14.96
C SER A 144 -1.59 -17.12 14.79
N ASN A 145 -2.42 -16.08 14.62
CA ASN A 145 -3.87 -16.19 14.50
C ASN A 145 -4.35 -16.02 13.05
N LYS A 146 -3.46 -15.71 12.11
CA LYS A 146 -3.82 -15.56 10.70
C LYS A 146 -4.05 -16.92 10.07
N ASN A 147 -5.21 -17.10 9.42
CA ASN A 147 -5.52 -18.24 8.57
C ASN A 147 -6.20 -17.77 7.28
N TYR A 148 -5.55 -17.93 6.13
CA TYR A 148 -6.05 -17.38 4.86
C TYR A 148 -7.40 -17.98 4.43
N LEU A 149 -7.62 -19.28 4.68
CA LEU A 149 -8.89 -19.92 4.36
C LEU A 149 -10.02 -19.34 5.20
N GLN A 150 -9.81 -19.15 6.50
CA GLN A 150 -10.79 -18.52 7.39
C GLN A 150 -11.04 -17.06 7.02
N PHE A 151 -10.00 -16.31 6.68
CA PHE A 151 -10.11 -14.95 6.16
C PHE A 151 -10.93 -14.90 4.87
N SER A 152 -10.66 -15.80 3.92
CA SER A 152 -11.38 -15.91 2.66
C SER A 152 -12.87 -16.18 2.86
N GLU A 153 -13.23 -17.11 3.75
CA GLU A 153 -14.64 -17.38 4.11
C GLU A 153 -15.31 -16.18 4.82
N SER A 154 -14.57 -15.46 5.66
CA SER A 154 -15.06 -14.25 6.32
C SER A 154 -15.25 -13.10 5.32
N LEU A 155 -14.32 -12.97 4.37
CA LEU A 155 -14.36 -11.96 3.32
C LEU A 155 -15.57 -12.17 2.42
N LYS A 156 -15.88 -13.41 1.99
CA LYS A 156 -17.09 -13.71 1.19
C LYS A 156 -18.36 -13.12 1.81
N LYS A 157 -18.49 -13.21 3.13
CA LYS A 157 -19.61 -12.62 3.89
C LYS A 157 -19.50 -11.09 3.94
N HIS A 158 -18.31 -10.58 4.18
CA HIS A 158 -18.03 -9.14 4.24
C HIS A 158 -18.32 -8.42 2.91
N LEU A 159 -18.18 -9.09 1.77
CA LEU A 159 -18.53 -8.53 0.45
C LEU A 159 -20.00 -8.08 0.35
N ASN A 160 -20.91 -8.63 1.17
CA ASN A 160 -22.29 -8.14 1.24
C ASN A 160 -22.34 -6.66 1.68
N LEU A 161 -21.51 -6.27 2.65
CA LEU A 161 -21.43 -4.88 3.11
C LEU A 161 -20.88 -3.95 2.02
N TYR A 162 -19.93 -4.44 1.20
CA TYR A 162 -19.45 -3.67 0.06
C TYR A 162 -20.53 -3.47 -1.00
N ARG A 163 -21.37 -4.49 -1.24
CA ARG A 163 -22.53 -4.36 -2.14
C ARG A 163 -23.56 -3.38 -1.60
N GLU A 164 -23.89 -3.45 -0.31
CA GLU A 164 -24.80 -2.50 0.36
C GLU A 164 -24.27 -1.06 0.30
N ALA A 165 -22.94 -0.88 0.39
CA ALA A 165 -22.27 0.40 0.25
C ALA A 165 -22.08 0.86 -1.21
N ASN A 166 -22.54 0.10 -2.21
CA ASN A 166 -22.38 0.38 -3.64
C ASN A 166 -20.92 0.55 -4.11
N LEU A 167 -19.98 -0.20 -3.52
CA LEU A 167 -18.57 -0.18 -3.95
C LEU A 167 -18.36 -1.05 -5.20
N TYR A 168 -17.64 -0.52 -6.19
CA TYR A 168 -17.26 -1.28 -7.40
C TYR A 168 -15.97 -2.09 -7.17
N TYR A 169 -15.98 -2.98 -6.17
CA TYR A 169 -14.80 -3.77 -5.76
C TYR A 169 -14.51 -4.93 -6.73
N TYR A 170 -13.25 -5.38 -6.81
CA TYR A 170 -12.90 -6.63 -7.50
C TYR A 170 -13.35 -7.84 -6.68
N ASP A 171 -14.18 -8.73 -7.22
CA ASP A 171 -14.58 -9.95 -6.49
C ASP A 171 -13.61 -11.10 -6.83
N PRO A 172 -12.80 -11.60 -5.88
CA PRO A 172 -11.82 -12.66 -6.16
C PRO A 172 -12.45 -14.06 -6.18
N PHE A 173 -13.74 -14.19 -5.88
CA PHE A 173 -14.46 -15.47 -5.80
C PHE A 173 -15.44 -15.66 -6.95
N THR A 174 -15.90 -14.57 -7.55
CA THR A 174 -16.85 -14.53 -8.65
C THR A 174 -16.49 -13.39 -9.60
N ASN A 175 -16.97 -13.39 -10.84
CA ASN A 175 -16.76 -12.25 -11.75
C ASN A 175 -17.88 -11.21 -11.64
N ALA A 176 -18.32 -10.87 -10.43
CA ALA A 176 -19.50 -10.01 -10.19
C ALA A 176 -19.31 -8.57 -10.73
N HIS A 177 -18.09 -8.03 -10.60
CA HIS A 177 -17.72 -6.76 -11.21
C HIS A 177 -16.58 -7.01 -12.19
N PRO A 178 -16.81 -6.90 -13.52
CA PRO A 178 -15.72 -6.97 -14.48
C PRO A 178 -14.80 -5.76 -14.35
N GLU A 179 -13.54 -5.93 -14.76
CA GLU A 179 -12.57 -4.82 -14.75
C GLU A 179 -13.14 -3.59 -15.47
N PRO A 180 -13.18 -2.41 -14.82
CA PRO A 180 -13.77 -1.23 -15.42
C PRO A 180 -12.92 -0.79 -16.61
N VAL A 181 -13.55 -0.79 -17.80
CA VAL A 181 -12.89 -0.41 -19.05
C VAL A 181 -12.57 1.08 -19.02
N VAL A 182 -11.33 1.42 -19.36
CA VAL A 182 -10.94 2.81 -19.62
C VAL A 182 -11.58 3.25 -20.93
N ILE A 183 -12.76 3.85 -20.85
CA ILE A 183 -13.28 4.65 -21.96
C ILE A 183 -12.40 5.89 -22.03
N LYS A 184 -11.57 6.00 -23.07
CA LYS A 184 -10.83 7.23 -23.35
C LYS A 184 -11.86 8.35 -23.47
N LYS A 185 -12.01 9.20 -22.45
CA LYS A 185 -12.65 10.51 -22.62
C LYS A 185 -11.79 11.27 -23.62
N THR A 186 -12.32 11.47 -24.82
CA THR A 186 -11.98 12.64 -25.64
C THR A 186 -12.25 13.87 -24.78
N GLN A 187 -11.19 14.68 -24.57
CA GLN A 187 -11.09 15.83 -23.66
C GLN A 187 -10.89 15.55 -22.17
N ARG A 188 -9.70 15.94 -21.69
CA ARG A 188 -9.42 16.18 -20.27
C ARG A 188 -10.05 17.52 -19.90
N VAL A 189 -11.12 17.49 -19.11
CA VAL A 189 -11.58 18.68 -18.38
C VAL A 189 -10.86 18.66 -17.04
N TYR A 190 -9.95 19.61 -16.85
CA TYR A 190 -9.27 19.80 -15.58
C TYR A 190 -10.22 20.51 -14.62
N ILE A 191 -10.32 20.03 -13.38
CA ILE A 191 -11.15 20.63 -12.33
C ILE A 191 -10.75 22.09 -12.07
N ASP A 192 -9.48 22.42 -12.34
CA ASP A 192 -8.89 23.73 -12.04
C ASP A 192 -9.05 24.74 -13.18
N ASN A 193 -9.83 24.44 -14.22
CA ASN A 193 -10.08 25.36 -15.34
C ASN A 193 -11.58 25.40 -15.66
N PRO A 194 -12.39 26.09 -14.84
CA PRO A 194 -13.76 26.41 -15.20
C PRO A 194 -13.76 27.44 -16.34
N GLU A 195 -14.58 27.20 -17.37
CA GLU A 195 -14.91 28.20 -18.39
C GLU A 195 -15.56 29.45 -17.78
#